data_AF-A0A952FHR7-F1
#
_entry.id   AF-A0A952FHR7-F1
#
_cell.length_a   1.000
_cell.length_b   1.000
_cell.length_c   1.000
_cell.angle_alpha   90.00
_cell.angle_beta   90.00
_cell.angle_gamma   90.00
#
_symmetry.space_group_name_H-M   'P 1'
#
loop_
_entity.id
_entity.type
_entity.pdbx_description
1 polymer ?
#
loop_
_entity_poly.entity_id
_entity_poly.type
_entity_poly.pdbx_seq_one_letter_code
_entity_poly.pdbx_strand_id
1 'polypeptide(L)'
;MAKATAPSDTPAAAPPATATRAAVMLDELMDLGMDLARAFKAKADAALQADDLDRATVAAAGFNRTALGVRRAIVLMDRLDRQRQEARHKAESRRQRRQEEVDGRRRAVAEGLSRAIAVVKPEARERLTADLWDRLTEGDRIDTDLADTALPVETLIQRLGRAIGLSRSAIAYGLDPAAAKAR
;
A
#
# COMPACT_ATOMS: atom_id res chain seq x y z
N MET A 1 7.38 -17.48 -30.08
CA MET A 1 7.69 -16.35 -29.18
C MET A 1 6.37 -15.70 -28.76
N ALA A 2 5.85 -16.07 -27.60
CA ALA A 2 4.58 -15.56 -27.09
C ALA A 2 4.83 -14.60 -25.92
N LYS A 3 4.20 -13.43 -26.02
CA LYS A 3 4.36 -12.22 -25.22
C LYS A 3 3.85 -12.43 -23.80
N ALA A 4 4.72 -12.21 -22.81
CA ALA A 4 4.38 -12.23 -21.40
C ALA A 4 3.40 -11.08 -21.06
N THR A 5 2.23 -11.42 -20.53
CA THR A 5 1.30 -10.48 -19.90
C THR A 5 1.66 -10.38 -18.41
N ALA A 6 2.10 -9.20 -17.99
CA ALA A 6 2.47 -8.87 -16.62
C ALA A 6 1.26 -8.93 -15.65
N PRO A 7 1.46 -9.29 -14.37
CA PRO A 7 0.42 -9.27 -13.36
C PRO A 7 0.00 -7.84 -13.03
N SER A 8 -1.30 -7.67 -12.83
CA SER A 8 -1.99 -6.42 -12.58
C SER A 8 -1.52 -5.77 -11.28
N ASP A 9 -0.63 -4.78 -11.38
CA ASP A 9 -0.39 -3.80 -10.33
C ASP A 9 -1.73 -3.16 -9.95
N THR A 10 -2.30 -3.56 -8.82
CA THR A 10 -3.42 -2.81 -8.24
C THR A 10 -2.85 -1.44 -7.88
N PRO A 11 -3.28 -0.36 -8.57
CA PRO A 11 -2.67 0.95 -8.38
C PRO A 11 -2.80 1.31 -6.92
N ALA A 12 -1.68 1.70 -6.29
CA ALA A 12 -1.75 2.42 -5.03
C ALA A 12 -2.75 3.55 -5.25
N ALA A 13 -3.84 3.54 -4.47
CA ALA A 13 -4.95 4.46 -4.67
C ALA A 13 -4.36 5.87 -4.81
N ALA A 14 -4.40 6.39 -6.03
CA ALA A 14 -3.90 7.73 -6.31
C ALA A 14 -4.64 8.66 -5.33
N PRO A 15 -3.96 9.68 -4.78
CA PRO A 15 -4.66 10.70 -4.01
C PRO A 15 -5.89 11.11 -4.83
N PRO A 16 -7.07 11.23 -4.19
CA PRO A 16 -8.30 11.47 -4.92
C PRO A 16 -8.08 12.65 -5.86
N ALA A 17 -8.50 12.56 -7.11
CA ALA A 17 -8.18 13.55 -8.16
C ALA A 17 -8.47 15.00 -7.71
N THR A 18 -9.43 15.15 -6.79
CA THR A 18 -9.76 16.40 -6.08
C THR A 18 -8.64 16.95 -5.20
N ALA A 19 -7.92 16.12 -4.44
CA ALA A 19 -6.79 16.55 -3.60
C ALA A 19 -5.58 16.95 -4.44
N THR A 20 -5.34 16.32 -5.60
CA THR A 20 -4.30 16.74 -6.55
C THR A 20 -4.66 18.09 -7.16
N ARG A 21 -5.90 18.24 -7.62
CA ARG A 21 -6.41 19.51 -8.16
C ARG A 21 -6.39 20.65 -7.15
N ALA A 22 -6.73 20.39 -5.89
CA ALA A 22 -6.70 21.40 -4.82
C ALA A 22 -5.28 21.90 -4.52
N ALA A 23 -4.27 21.02 -4.57
CA ALA A 23 -2.88 21.43 -4.38
C ALA A 23 -2.38 22.31 -5.53
N VAL A 24 -2.70 21.96 -6.78
CA VAL A 24 -2.37 22.79 -7.96
C VAL A 24 -3.03 24.16 -7.85
N MET A 25 -4.30 24.22 -7.48
CA MET A 25 -5.00 25.51 -7.28
C MET A 25 -4.39 26.35 -6.16
N LEU A 26 -3.92 25.73 -5.07
CA LEU A 26 -3.27 26.46 -3.96
C LEU A 26 -1.90 26.99 -4.37
N ASP A 27 -1.15 26.26 -5.19
CA ASP A 27 0.13 26.67 -5.74
C ASP A 27 -0.04 27.87 -6.68
N GLU A 28 -0.98 27.79 -7.62
CA GLU A 28 -1.36 28.90 -8.51
C GLU A 28 -1.82 30.15 -7.71
N LEU A 29 -2.61 29.95 -6.65
CA LEU A 29 -3.04 31.04 -5.76
C LEU A 29 -1.88 31.66 -4.98
N MET A 30 -0.90 30.84 -4.58
CA MET A 30 0.29 31.31 -3.89
C MET A 30 1.14 32.18 -4.81
N ASP A 31 1.37 31.74 -6.05
CA ASP A 31 2.12 32.50 -7.06
C ASP A 31 1.45 33.86 -7.35
N LEU A 32 0.14 33.85 -7.58
CA LEU A 32 -0.64 35.07 -7.80
C LEU A 32 -0.62 35.99 -6.57
N GLY A 33 -0.67 35.42 -5.36
CA GLY A 33 -0.51 36.16 -4.11
C GLY A 33 0.88 36.79 -3.98
N MET A 34 1.94 36.08 -4.36
CA MET A 34 3.30 36.60 -4.35
C MET A 34 3.49 37.76 -5.34
N ASP A 35 2.90 37.66 -6.53
CA ASP A 35 2.93 38.74 -7.53
C ASP A 35 2.18 39.98 -7.05
N LEU A 36 1.00 39.80 -6.44
CA LEU A 36 0.26 40.89 -5.82
C LEU A 36 1.06 41.54 -4.67
N ALA A 37 1.72 40.75 -3.84
CA ALA A 37 2.56 41.25 -2.76
C ALA A 37 3.72 42.10 -3.29
N ARG A 38 4.41 41.64 -4.35
CA ARG A 38 5.45 42.42 -5.05
C ARG A 38 4.90 43.73 -5.61
N ALA A 39 3.72 43.69 -6.23
CA ALA A 39 3.07 44.88 -6.80
C ALA A 39 2.69 45.91 -5.71
N PHE A 40 2.18 45.46 -4.56
CA PHE A 40 1.88 46.35 -3.43
C PHE A 40 3.15 46.94 -2.83
N LYS A 41 4.22 46.16 -2.69
CA LYS A 41 5.52 46.69 -2.25
C LYS A 41 6.02 47.79 -3.19
N ALA A 42 6.03 47.54 -4.50
CA ALA A 42 6.47 48.52 -5.48
C ALA A 42 5.63 49.82 -5.44
N LYS A 43 4.31 49.71 -5.23
CA LYS A 43 3.42 50.87 -5.05
C LYS A 43 3.72 51.65 -3.76
N ALA A 44 4.01 50.95 -2.67
CA ALA A 44 4.38 51.59 -1.41
C ALA A 44 5.71 52.35 -1.57
N ASP A 45 6.71 51.71 -2.16
CA ASP A 45 8.02 52.33 -2.42
C ASP A 45 7.88 53.59 -3.29
N ALA A 46 7.08 53.54 -4.36
CA ALA A 46 6.82 54.69 -5.22
C ALA A 46 6.09 55.84 -4.51
N ALA A 47 5.12 55.52 -3.62
CA ALA A 47 4.41 56.52 -2.84
C ALA A 47 5.32 57.20 -1.79
N LEU A 48 6.22 56.43 -1.17
CA LEU A 48 7.23 56.97 -0.24
C LEU A 48 8.20 57.92 -0.96
N GLN A 49 8.61 57.61 -2.19
CA GLN A 49 9.45 58.51 -3.00
C GLN A 49 8.73 59.81 -3.38
N ALA A 50 7.40 59.78 -3.45
CA ALA A 50 6.58 60.95 -3.74
C ALA A 50 6.12 61.71 -2.48
N ASP A 51 6.56 61.31 -1.29
CA ASP A 51 6.12 61.83 0.02
C ASP A 51 4.58 61.73 0.25
N ASP A 52 3.94 60.76 -0.41
CA ASP A 52 2.50 60.49 -0.31
C ASP A 52 2.22 59.36 0.68
N LEU A 53 2.17 59.72 1.97
CA LEU A 53 2.00 58.80 3.10
C LEU A 53 0.66 58.05 3.09
N ASP A 54 -0.41 58.68 2.61
CA ASP A 54 -1.73 58.06 2.53
C ASP A 54 -1.71 56.90 1.54
N ARG A 55 -1.11 57.14 0.36
CA ARG A 55 -1.00 56.13 -0.69
C ARG A 55 -0.04 55.01 -0.31
N ALA A 56 1.03 55.31 0.42
CA ALA A 56 1.93 54.31 0.99
C ALA A 56 1.20 53.39 1.99
N THR A 57 0.35 53.96 2.85
CA THR A 57 -0.42 53.23 3.86
C THR A 57 -1.45 52.28 3.23
N VAL A 58 -2.15 52.73 2.20
CA VAL A 58 -3.09 51.89 1.43
C VAL A 58 -2.37 50.71 0.77
N ALA A 59 -1.19 50.95 0.20
CA ALA A 59 -0.37 49.90 -0.41
C ALA A 59 0.12 48.88 0.62
N ALA A 60 0.58 49.34 1.79
CA ALA A 60 0.99 48.47 2.90
C ALA A 60 -0.17 47.60 3.42
N ALA A 61 -1.39 48.14 3.52
CA ALA A 61 -2.57 47.36 3.89
C ALA A 61 -2.93 46.30 2.84
N GLY A 62 -2.73 46.58 1.54
CA GLY A 62 -2.86 45.61 0.46
C GLY A 62 -1.85 44.48 0.54
N PHE A 63 -0.58 44.82 0.80
CA PHE A 63 0.49 43.85 1.04
C PHE A 63 0.17 42.93 2.22
N ASN A 64 -0.17 43.50 3.39
CA ASN A 64 -0.43 42.72 4.61
C ASN A 64 -1.58 41.71 4.45
N ARG A 65 -2.66 42.11 3.76
CA ARG A 65 -3.77 41.20 3.45
C ARG A 65 -3.33 40.06 2.54
N THR A 66 -2.53 40.36 1.53
CA THR A 66 -2.01 39.38 0.58
C THR A 66 -1.05 38.41 1.26
N ALA A 67 -0.12 38.90 2.07
CA ALA A 67 0.83 38.10 2.84
C ALA A 67 0.11 37.14 3.81
N LEU A 68 -0.98 37.59 4.44
CA LEU A 68 -1.81 36.72 5.28
C LEU A 68 -2.48 35.60 4.47
N GLY A 69 -2.97 35.91 3.27
CA GLY A 69 -3.53 34.93 2.33
C GLY A 69 -2.50 33.87 1.94
N VAL A 70 -1.30 34.29 1.53
CA VAL A 70 -0.18 33.40 1.19
C VAL A 70 0.20 32.50 2.37
N ARG A 71 0.34 33.06 3.58
CA ARG A 71 0.65 32.26 4.78
C ARG A 71 -0.39 31.17 5.04
N ARG A 72 -1.68 31.48 4.84
CA ARG A 72 -2.77 30.50 4.99
C ARG A 72 -2.70 29.42 3.93
N ALA A 73 -2.40 29.78 2.68
CA ALA A 73 -2.24 28.81 1.59
C ALA A 73 -1.09 27.83 1.89
N ILE A 74 0.07 28.32 2.35
CA ILE A 74 1.21 27.46 2.75
C ILE A 74 0.81 26.44 3.82
N VAL A 75 0.10 26.88 4.86
CA VAL A 75 -0.37 25.99 5.93
C VAL A 75 -1.34 24.92 5.39
N LEU A 76 -2.19 25.28 4.43
CA LEU A 76 -3.10 24.33 3.80
C LEU A 76 -2.37 23.31 2.93
N MET A 77 -1.32 23.72 2.21
CA MET A 77 -0.48 22.81 1.42
C MET A 77 0.24 21.79 2.31
N ASP A 78 0.90 22.25 3.39
CA ASP A 78 1.55 21.36 4.37
C ASP A 78 0.55 20.35 4.98
N ARG A 79 -0.67 20.80 5.29
CA ARG A 79 -1.73 19.90 5.78
C ARG A 79 -2.15 18.85 4.75
N LEU A 80 -2.31 19.24 3.47
CA LEU A 80 -2.66 18.29 2.40
C LEU A 80 -1.56 17.26 2.18
N ASP A 81 -0.30 17.67 2.25
CA ASP A 81 0.82 16.74 2.08
C ASP A 81 0.94 15.76 3.24
N ARG A 82 0.73 16.20 4.49
CA ARG A 82 0.63 15.29 5.64
C ARG A 82 -0.50 14.28 5.48
N GLN A 83 -1.69 14.72 5.04
CA GLN A 83 -2.80 13.81 4.78
C GLN A 83 -2.48 12.76 3.71
N ARG A 84 -1.77 13.16 2.64
CA ARG A 84 -1.32 12.23 1.61
C ARG A 84 -0.31 11.22 2.15
N GLN A 85 0.66 11.67 2.96
CA GLN A 85 1.65 10.80 3.59
C GLN A 85 0.99 9.80 4.55
N GLU A 86 0.07 10.25 5.39
CA GLU A 86 -0.69 9.37 6.29
C GLU A 86 -1.53 8.33 5.52
N ALA A 87 -2.17 8.74 4.42
CA ALA A 87 -2.93 7.82 3.58
C ALA A 87 -2.03 6.77 2.92
N ARG A 88 -0.84 7.17 2.45
CA ARG A 88 0.17 6.25 1.89
C ARG A 88 0.66 5.27 2.94
N HIS A 89 1.06 5.75 4.12
CA HIS A 89 1.49 4.88 5.22
C HIS A 89 0.40 3.91 5.67
N LYS A 90 -0.87 4.35 5.75
CA LYS A 90 -1.99 3.45 6.04
C LYS A 90 -2.17 2.39 4.94
N ALA A 91 -2.02 2.76 3.67
CA ALA A 91 -2.13 1.82 2.56
C ALA A 91 -0.98 0.80 2.57
N GLU A 92 0.25 1.25 2.83
CA GLU A 92 1.44 0.40 2.98
C GLU A 92 1.30 -0.55 4.16
N SER A 93 0.91 -0.05 5.34
CA SER A 93 0.66 -0.88 6.52
C SER A 93 -0.40 -1.96 6.26
N ARG A 94 -1.48 -1.61 5.53
CA ARG A 94 -2.49 -2.61 5.10
C ARG A 94 -1.93 -3.64 4.13
N ARG A 95 -1.06 -3.23 3.20
CA ARG A 95 -0.39 -4.15 2.26
C ARG A 95 0.53 -5.09 3.02
N GLN A 96 1.35 -4.56 3.91
CA GLN A 96 2.27 -5.34 4.74
C GLN A 96 1.52 -6.34 5.62
N ARG A 97 0.47 -5.90 6.32
CA ARG A 97 -0.36 -6.81 7.15
C ARG A 97 -0.96 -7.94 6.32
N ARG A 98 -1.48 -7.65 5.12
CA ARG A 98 -1.99 -8.68 4.21
C ARG A 98 -0.89 -9.65 3.77
N GLN A 99 0.30 -9.13 3.50
CA GLN A 99 1.45 -9.97 3.15
C GLN A 99 1.84 -10.89 4.31
N GLU A 100 1.92 -10.36 5.53
CA GLU A 100 2.23 -11.14 6.74
C GLU A 100 1.18 -12.23 7.00
N GLU A 101 -0.10 -11.94 6.77
CA GLU A 101 -1.20 -12.92 6.87
C GLU A 101 -1.06 -14.03 5.80
N VAL A 102 -0.75 -13.69 4.55
CA VAL A 102 -0.49 -14.66 3.48
C VAL A 102 0.74 -15.51 3.78
N ASP A 103 1.85 -14.90 4.20
CA ASP A 103 3.09 -15.59 4.55
C ASP A 103 2.92 -16.50 5.77
N GLY A 104 2.09 -16.09 6.74
CA GLY A 104 1.70 -16.93 7.87
C GLY A 104 0.90 -18.16 7.43
N ARG A 105 -0.05 -17.98 6.51
CA ARG A 105 -0.83 -19.09 5.92
C ARG A 105 0.04 -20.03 5.09
N ARG A 106 0.96 -19.51 4.28
CA ARG A 106 1.96 -20.32 3.54
C ARG A 106 2.76 -21.21 4.47
N ARG A 107 3.27 -20.64 5.58
CA ARG A 107 4.01 -21.39 6.60
C ARG A 107 3.15 -22.50 7.21
N ALA A 108 1.92 -22.21 7.63
CA ALA A 108 1.02 -23.21 8.19
C ALA A 108 0.71 -24.37 7.23
N VAL A 109 0.49 -24.06 5.94
CA VAL A 109 0.26 -25.07 4.90
C VAL A 109 1.52 -25.91 4.66
N ALA A 110 2.68 -25.27 4.54
CA ALA A 110 3.96 -25.95 4.33
C ALA A 110 4.29 -26.89 5.50
N GLU A 111 4.05 -26.45 6.74
CA GLU A 111 4.22 -27.27 7.94
C GLU A 111 3.27 -28.46 7.95
N GLY A 112 1.98 -28.25 7.67
CA GLY A 112 0.98 -29.32 7.62
C GLY A 112 1.30 -30.38 6.57
N LEU A 113 1.71 -29.96 5.37
CA LEU A 113 2.12 -30.87 4.30
C LEU A 113 3.45 -31.54 4.58
N SER A 114 4.42 -30.85 5.20
CA SER A 114 5.68 -31.46 5.62
C SER A 114 5.46 -32.56 6.67
N ARG A 115 4.55 -32.34 7.63
CA ARG A 115 4.13 -33.38 8.59
C ARG A 115 3.46 -34.57 7.89
N ALA A 116 2.61 -34.31 6.89
CA ALA A 116 1.97 -35.36 6.11
C ALA A 116 2.98 -36.18 5.28
N ILE A 117 3.98 -35.52 4.69
CA ILE A 117 5.05 -36.16 3.92
C ILE A 117 5.96 -37.01 4.83
N ALA A 118 6.18 -36.60 6.07
CA ALA A 118 7.05 -37.30 7.02
C ALA A 118 6.59 -38.73 7.38
N VAL A 119 5.29 -39.04 7.23
CA VAL A 119 4.73 -40.39 7.46
C VAL A 119 4.65 -41.24 6.19
N VAL A 120 5.02 -40.69 5.04
CA VAL A 120 5.11 -41.43 3.77
C VAL A 120 6.40 -42.25 3.75
N LYS A 121 6.40 -43.31 2.93
CA LYS A 121 7.58 -44.13 2.65
C LYS A 121 8.78 -43.25 2.23
N PRO A 122 10.00 -43.57 2.70
CA PRO A 122 11.18 -42.75 2.48
C PRO A 122 11.52 -42.56 0.99
N GLU A 123 11.21 -43.55 0.13
CA GLU A 123 11.49 -43.49 -1.30
C GLU A 123 10.65 -42.44 -2.04
N ALA A 124 9.46 -42.10 -1.52
CA ALA A 124 8.60 -41.06 -2.10
C ALA A 124 8.77 -39.70 -1.43
N ARG A 125 9.46 -39.63 -0.28
CA ARG A 125 9.55 -38.43 0.57
C ARG A 125 10.29 -37.28 -0.11
N GLU A 126 11.42 -37.56 -0.73
CA GLU A 126 12.23 -36.54 -1.42
C GLU A 126 11.46 -35.95 -2.61
N ARG A 127 10.84 -36.80 -3.44
CA ARG A 127 10.02 -36.37 -4.57
C ARG A 127 8.86 -35.49 -4.12
N LEU A 128 8.13 -35.89 -3.09
CA LEU A 128 6.98 -35.14 -2.56
C LEU A 128 7.40 -33.82 -1.91
N THR A 129 8.59 -33.78 -1.31
CA THR A 129 9.15 -32.54 -0.74
C THR A 129 9.53 -31.57 -1.86
N ALA A 130 10.13 -32.05 -2.94
CA ALA A 130 10.42 -31.25 -4.13
C ALA A 130 9.14 -30.72 -4.80
N ASP A 131 8.13 -31.58 -5.01
CA ASP A 131 6.83 -31.21 -5.57
C ASP A 131 6.07 -30.17 -4.71
N LEU A 132 6.23 -30.25 -3.38
CA LEU A 132 5.67 -29.28 -2.44
C LEU A 132 6.33 -27.91 -2.60
N TRP A 133 7.67 -27.86 -2.66
CA TRP A 133 8.39 -26.61 -2.82
C TRP A 133 8.10 -25.98 -4.17
N ASP A 134 8.16 -26.75 -5.25
CA ASP A 134 7.90 -26.28 -6.62
C ASP A 134 6.56 -25.56 -6.71
N ARG A 135 5.50 -26.17 -6.13
CA ARG A 135 4.18 -25.55 -6.07
C ARG A 135 4.09 -24.34 -5.16
N LEU A 136 4.74 -24.34 -4.01
CA LEU A 136 4.78 -23.14 -3.16
C LEU A 136 5.51 -21.97 -3.83
N THR A 137 6.41 -22.23 -4.78
CA THR A 137 7.09 -21.22 -5.60
C THR A 137 6.41 -20.87 -6.93
N GLU A 138 5.52 -21.71 -7.47
CA GLU A 138 4.72 -21.40 -8.69
C GLU A 138 3.68 -20.27 -8.50
N GLY A 139 3.67 -19.63 -7.32
CA GLY A 139 3.30 -18.22 -7.12
C GLY A 139 1.83 -17.89 -7.32
N ASP A 140 1.42 -17.52 -8.53
CA ASP A 140 0.24 -16.67 -8.72
C ASP A 140 -1.10 -17.31 -8.31
N ARG A 141 -1.31 -18.59 -8.58
CA ARG A 141 -2.59 -19.27 -8.26
C ARG A 141 -2.70 -19.66 -6.79
N ILE A 142 -1.59 -20.12 -6.21
CA ILE A 142 -1.55 -20.54 -4.81
C ILE A 142 -1.64 -19.32 -3.92
N ASP A 143 -1.02 -18.21 -4.32
CA ASP A 143 -1.09 -16.94 -3.60
C ASP A 143 -2.49 -16.33 -3.60
N THR A 144 -3.23 -16.49 -4.70
CA THR A 144 -4.64 -16.10 -4.75
C THR A 144 -5.49 -16.92 -3.77
N ASP A 145 -5.31 -18.24 -3.75
CA ASP A 145 -6.04 -19.14 -2.85
C ASP A 145 -5.62 -18.96 -1.36
N LEU A 146 -4.37 -18.56 -1.11
CA LEU A 146 -3.86 -18.25 0.23
C LEU A 146 -4.30 -16.87 0.71
N ALA A 147 -4.39 -15.89 -0.20
CA ALA A 147 -4.92 -14.55 0.08
C ALA A 147 -6.43 -14.57 0.31
N ASP A 148 -7.15 -15.54 -0.24
CA ASP A 148 -8.56 -15.76 0.06
C ASP A 148 -8.74 -16.32 1.49
N THR A 149 -9.18 -15.46 2.40
CA THR A 149 -9.44 -15.79 3.80
C THR A 149 -10.76 -16.55 3.98
N ALA A 150 -11.57 -16.71 2.94
CA ALA A 150 -12.81 -17.46 3.00
C ALA A 150 -12.58 -18.97 3.19
N LEU A 151 -11.43 -19.48 2.74
CA LEU A 151 -11.07 -20.89 2.89
C LEU A 151 -10.25 -21.12 4.18
N PRO A 152 -10.67 -22.05 5.05
CA PRO A 152 -9.85 -22.49 6.18
C PRO A 152 -8.52 -23.11 5.71
N VAL A 153 -7.45 -22.93 6.48
CA VAL A 153 -6.09 -23.44 6.17
C VAL A 153 -6.12 -24.96 5.99
N GLU A 154 -6.95 -25.65 6.75
CA GLU A 154 -7.15 -27.11 6.69
C GLU A 154 -7.67 -27.54 5.32
N THR A 155 -8.54 -26.75 4.71
CA THR A 155 -9.09 -27.03 3.37
C THR A 155 -8.00 -26.87 2.31
N LEU A 156 -7.12 -25.88 2.46
CA LEU A 156 -5.97 -25.68 1.59
C LEU A 156 -4.98 -26.85 1.70
N ILE A 157 -4.65 -27.30 2.92
CA ILE A 157 -3.80 -28.47 3.16
C ILE A 157 -4.40 -29.71 2.49
N GLN A 158 -5.71 -29.94 2.61
CA GLN A 158 -6.36 -31.09 1.96
C GLN A 158 -6.31 -31.01 0.43
N ARG A 159 -6.58 -29.84 -0.15
CA ARG A 159 -6.59 -29.64 -1.60
C ARG A 159 -5.19 -29.80 -2.19
N LEU A 160 -4.20 -29.13 -1.59
CA LEU A 160 -2.80 -29.20 -2.03
C LEU A 160 -2.22 -30.58 -1.81
N GLY A 161 -2.49 -31.21 -0.66
CA GLY A 161 -2.02 -32.56 -0.34
C GLY A 161 -2.49 -33.60 -1.34
N ARG A 162 -3.78 -33.58 -1.73
CA ARG A 162 -4.29 -34.46 -2.80
C ARG A 162 -3.61 -34.19 -4.13
N ALA A 163 -3.37 -32.92 -4.43
CA ALA A 163 -2.84 -32.52 -5.71
C ALA A 163 -1.35 -32.89 -5.86
N ILE A 164 -0.57 -33.03 -4.77
CA ILE A 164 0.79 -33.59 -4.78
C ILE A 164 0.82 -35.13 -4.61
N GLY A 165 -0.35 -35.78 -4.51
CA GLY A 165 -0.46 -37.24 -4.44
C GLY A 165 -0.36 -37.84 -3.05
N LEU A 166 -0.54 -37.06 -1.98
CA LEU A 166 -0.64 -37.61 -0.62
C LEU A 166 -1.94 -38.39 -0.42
N SER A 167 -1.85 -39.48 0.33
CA SER A 167 -3.02 -40.26 0.75
C SER A 167 -3.87 -39.48 1.75
N ARG A 168 -5.18 -39.80 1.83
CA ARG A 168 -6.08 -39.18 2.83
C ARG A 168 -5.59 -39.39 4.27
N SER A 169 -4.96 -40.52 4.58
CA SER A 169 -4.42 -40.81 5.91
C SER A 169 -3.20 -39.95 6.23
N ALA A 170 -2.29 -39.75 5.27
CA ALA A 170 -1.15 -38.85 5.44
C ALA A 170 -1.59 -37.39 5.63
N ILE A 171 -2.60 -36.95 4.87
CA ILE A 171 -3.18 -35.60 5.00
C ILE A 171 -3.84 -35.43 6.38
N ALA A 172 -4.60 -36.42 6.86
CA ALA A 172 -5.21 -36.38 8.18
C ALA A 172 -4.16 -36.27 9.29
N TYR A 173 -3.04 -36.99 9.17
CA TYR A 173 -1.89 -36.88 10.08
C TYR A 173 -1.23 -35.48 10.05
N GLY A 174 -1.12 -34.86 8.87
CA GLY A 174 -0.56 -33.52 8.75
C GLY A 174 -1.41 -32.41 9.38
N LEU A 175 -2.74 -32.60 9.37
CA LEU A 175 -3.73 -31.70 9.98
C LEU A 175 -3.77 -31.84 11.51
N ASP A 176 -3.84 -33.08 12.01
CA ASP A 176 -3.87 -33.37 13.43
C ASP A 176 -3.12 -34.70 13.74
N PRO A 177 -1.84 -34.62 14.14
CA PRO A 177 -1.05 -35.81 14.45
C PRO A 177 -1.51 -36.51 15.73
N ALA A 178 -2.28 -35.84 16.61
CA ALA A 178 -2.83 -36.43 17.82
C ALA A 178 -4.11 -37.23 17.52
N ALA A 179 -5.00 -36.72 16.67
CA ALA A 179 -6.18 -37.46 16.22
C ALA A 179 -5.85 -38.67 15.33
N ALA A 180 -4.72 -38.64 14.61
CA ALA A 180 -4.29 -39.73 13.74
C ALA A 180 -3.73 -40.96 14.49
N LYS A 181 -3.32 -40.83 15.76
CA LYS A 181 -2.87 -41.95 16.61
C LYS A 181 -4.02 -42.71 17.31
N ALA A 182 -5.24 -42.18 17.25
CA ALA A 182 -6.40 -42.73 17.96
C ALA A 182 -7.30 -43.64 17.09
N ARG A 183 -6.84 -44.04 15.91
CA ARG A 183 -7.49 -44.98 14.98
C ARG A 183 -6.55 -46.10 14.61
#